data_AF-A0A1Z5L1U0-F1
#
_entry.id   AF-A0A1Z5L1U0-F1
#
_cell.length_a   1.000
_cell.length_b   1.000
_cell.length_c   1.000
_cell.angle_alpha   90.00
_cell.angle_beta   90.00
_cell.angle_gamma   90.00
#
_symmetry.space_group_name_H-M   'P 1'
#
loop_
_entity.id
_entity.type
_entity.pdbx_description
1 polymer ?
#
loop_
_entity_poly.entity_id
_entity_poly.type
_entity_poly.pdbx_seq_one_letter_code
_entity_poly.pdbx_strand_id
1 'polypeptide(L)'
;MLSSTEWVEDHMFRLQSRAVIYIGTDLLSGPNFFPRASPAITNSIRHVASLIRHYKTNSGTLLTAWSSQDGVTQSSEHLPMSMPVTGRSDDAAFVFGAGIPTAMIAFTHNYNETERYPAYHTGYDTFEMVEKFLDPGFYVSRMSAQLVVSLARIWLDRKMLPYSMNELAFAIRLGLDHFAAKYKTVIKDNNLDLGASRKAATDFAHTAERFTNWTKSIDRRNPIMTRIANDNMMRVEKIFILPGGIPTRPITMRNLVYSPEGHLFPGLKDAIKQRPLDRQAFGLQTALLADVLCQA
;
A
#
# COMPACT_ATOMS: atom_id res chain seq x y z
N MET A 1 -10.14 15.39 5.01
CA MET A 1 -8.89 15.46 4.21
C MET A 1 -8.91 16.62 3.21
N LEU A 2 -9.59 17.74 3.48
CA LEU A 2 -9.61 18.87 2.54
C LEU A 2 -8.21 19.47 2.38
N SER A 3 -7.54 19.75 3.50
CA SER A 3 -6.24 20.40 3.52
C SER A 3 -5.11 19.57 2.91
N SER A 4 -5.08 18.25 3.15
CA SER A 4 -4.07 17.36 2.56
C SER A 4 -4.27 17.23 1.04
N THR A 5 -5.52 17.17 0.57
CA THR A 5 -5.83 17.19 -0.87
C THR A 5 -5.39 18.49 -1.52
N GLU A 6 -5.81 19.65 -1.00
CA GLU A 6 -5.43 20.97 -1.54
C GLU A 6 -3.90 21.14 -1.57
N TRP A 7 -3.22 20.73 -0.51
CA TRP A 7 -1.75 20.80 -0.45
C TRP A 7 -1.09 19.92 -1.51
N VAL A 8 -1.60 18.71 -1.76
CA VAL A 8 -1.09 17.81 -2.80
C VAL A 8 -1.34 18.38 -4.20
N GLU A 9 -2.51 18.99 -4.43
CA GLU A 9 -2.85 19.63 -5.71
C GLU A 9 -1.89 20.80 -6.00
N ASP A 10 -1.66 21.68 -5.03
CA ASP A 10 -0.73 22.81 -5.14
C ASP A 10 0.72 22.38 -5.39
N HIS A 11 1.11 21.19 -4.90
CA HIS A 11 2.48 20.68 -4.97
C HIS A 11 2.68 19.50 -5.93
N MET A 12 1.68 19.19 -6.77
CA MET A 12 1.62 17.98 -7.59
C MET A 12 2.92 17.71 -8.37
N PHE A 13 3.40 18.71 -9.12
CA PHE A 13 4.63 18.57 -9.92
C PHE A 13 5.87 18.29 -9.06
N ARG A 14 5.98 18.94 -7.89
CA ARG A 14 7.10 18.73 -6.96
C ARG A 14 7.03 17.34 -6.33
N LEU A 15 5.84 16.90 -5.95
CA LEU A 15 5.63 15.57 -5.37
C LEU A 15 5.94 14.47 -6.39
N GLN A 16 5.38 14.53 -7.58
CA GLN A 16 5.62 13.53 -8.61
C GLN A 16 7.10 13.46 -9.02
N SER A 17 7.82 14.60 -9.01
CA SER A 17 9.25 14.63 -9.36
C SER A 17 10.20 14.25 -8.21
N ARG A 18 9.83 14.47 -6.94
CA ARG A 18 10.80 14.40 -5.82
C ARG A 18 10.35 13.56 -4.62
N ALA A 19 9.06 13.39 -4.39
CA ALA A 19 8.60 12.64 -3.24
C ALA A 19 8.96 11.15 -3.39
N VAL A 20 9.49 10.60 -2.29
CA VAL A 20 9.90 9.21 -2.13
C VAL A 20 8.74 8.41 -1.53
N ILE A 21 8.31 8.81 -0.34
CA ILE A 21 7.29 8.10 0.44
C ILE A 21 6.50 9.13 1.25
N TYR A 22 5.22 8.84 1.52
CA TYR A 22 4.45 9.47 2.59
C TYR A 22 4.33 8.51 3.76
N ILE A 23 4.68 8.95 4.97
CA ILE A 23 4.52 8.16 6.20
C ILE A 23 3.56 8.93 7.09
N GLY A 24 2.43 8.31 7.39
CA GLY A 24 1.41 8.83 8.29
C GLY A 24 1.17 7.88 9.46
N THR A 25 0.55 8.41 10.49
CA THR A 25 -0.03 7.65 11.59
C THR A 25 -1.43 8.16 11.82
N ASP A 26 -2.35 7.23 12.06
CA ASP A 26 -3.75 7.53 12.35
C ASP A 26 -4.26 6.48 13.33
N LEU A 27 -5.26 6.85 14.12
CA LEU A 27 -6.00 5.99 15.03
C LEU A 27 -5.13 5.04 15.88
N LEU A 28 -4.72 5.51 17.06
CA LEU A 28 -4.04 4.71 18.08
C LEU A 28 -5.04 4.33 19.17
N SER A 29 -5.81 3.27 18.92
CA SER A 29 -6.95 2.90 19.73
C SER A 29 -6.87 1.52 20.35
N GLY A 30 -5.79 0.76 20.16
CA GLY A 30 -5.61 -0.57 20.77
C GLY A 30 -4.24 -1.20 20.48
N PRO A 31 -3.99 -2.46 20.90
CA PRO A 31 -2.67 -3.09 20.82
C PRO A 31 -2.32 -3.69 19.45
N ASN A 32 -3.29 -3.99 18.60
CA ASN A 32 -3.07 -4.76 17.39
C ASN A 32 -2.60 -3.88 16.25
N PHE A 33 -1.64 -4.36 15.45
CA PHE A 33 -0.92 -3.54 14.49
C PHE A 33 -1.44 -3.81 13.07
N PHE A 34 -2.03 -2.79 12.46
CA PHE A 34 -2.66 -2.89 11.15
C PHE A 34 -2.08 -1.84 10.19
N PRO A 35 -0.84 -2.01 9.72
CA PRO A 35 -0.25 -1.08 8.77
C PRO A 35 -1.00 -1.18 7.44
N ARG A 36 -1.47 -0.04 6.93
CA ARG A 36 -1.93 0.10 5.54
C ARG A 36 -0.78 0.66 4.72
N ALA A 37 -0.39 0.00 3.65
CA ALA A 37 0.74 0.46 2.87
C ALA A 37 0.71 0.04 1.40
N SER A 38 1.40 0.81 0.57
CA SER A 38 1.79 0.37 -0.76
C SER A 38 2.61 -0.93 -0.65
N PRO A 39 2.33 -1.97 -1.47
CA PRO A 39 3.08 -3.23 -1.42
C PRO A 39 4.60 -3.08 -1.57
N ALA A 40 5.07 -2.07 -2.33
CA ALA A 40 6.49 -1.84 -2.53
C ALA A 40 7.25 -1.47 -1.26
N ILE A 41 6.59 -1.12 -0.17
CA ILE A 41 7.24 -0.67 1.07
C ILE A 41 6.97 -1.60 2.27
N THR A 42 6.13 -2.62 2.12
CA THR A 42 5.77 -3.57 3.19
C THR A 42 7.00 -4.23 3.83
N ASN A 43 8.00 -4.64 3.04
CA ASN A 43 9.25 -5.17 3.59
C ASN A 43 9.97 -4.19 4.54
N SER A 44 9.93 -2.89 4.24
CA SER A 44 10.55 -1.88 5.10
C SER A 44 9.82 -1.76 6.44
N ILE A 45 8.48 -1.87 6.44
CA ILE A 45 7.66 -1.89 7.65
C ILE A 45 7.96 -3.15 8.47
N ARG A 46 8.03 -4.33 7.83
CA ARG A 46 8.41 -5.59 8.49
C ARG A 46 9.79 -5.49 9.15
N HIS A 47 10.76 -4.92 8.44
CA HIS A 47 12.10 -4.72 8.99
C HIS A 47 12.10 -3.82 10.23
N VAL A 48 11.39 -2.70 10.22
CA VAL A 48 11.35 -1.81 11.40
C VAL A 48 10.54 -2.44 12.53
N ALA A 49 9.43 -3.11 12.23
CA ALA A 49 8.62 -3.81 13.22
C ALA A 49 9.40 -4.93 13.92
N SER A 50 10.41 -5.54 13.29
CA SER A 50 11.27 -6.53 13.94
C SER A 50 12.25 -5.92 14.95
N LEU A 51 12.49 -4.61 14.90
CA LEU A 51 13.38 -3.89 15.81
C LEU A 51 12.64 -3.34 17.05
N ILE A 52 11.31 -3.33 17.03
CA ILE A 52 10.48 -2.76 18.09
C ILE A 52 9.96 -3.87 18.97
N ARG A 53 10.17 -3.75 20.30
CA ARG A 53 9.59 -4.69 21.27
C ARG A 53 8.11 -4.43 21.44
N HIS A 54 7.31 -5.48 21.45
CA HIS A 54 5.88 -5.36 21.70
C HIS A 54 5.61 -5.29 23.21
N TYR A 55 4.88 -4.28 23.68
CA TYR A 55 4.73 -4.00 25.12
C TYR A 55 4.06 -5.11 25.94
N LYS A 56 3.17 -5.91 25.32
CA LYS A 56 2.50 -7.03 26.01
C LYS A 56 3.33 -8.31 26.11
N THR A 57 4.48 -8.40 25.44
CA THR A 57 5.25 -9.65 25.35
C THR A 57 6.67 -9.43 25.84
N ASN A 58 7.12 -10.25 26.79
CA ASN A 58 8.46 -10.12 27.39
C ASN A 58 9.62 -10.40 26.40
N SER A 59 9.37 -11.13 25.31
CA SER A 59 10.39 -11.52 24.32
C SER A 59 9.98 -11.30 22.85
N GLY A 60 8.77 -10.79 22.60
CA GLY A 60 8.24 -10.59 21.25
C GLY A 60 8.54 -9.21 20.67
N THR A 61 8.67 -9.17 19.34
CA THR A 61 8.74 -7.93 18.56
C THR A 61 7.37 -7.57 18.02
N LEU A 62 7.19 -6.33 17.58
CA LEU A 62 5.98 -5.90 16.88
C LEU A 62 5.72 -6.77 15.64
N LEU A 63 6.78 -7.16 14.93
CA LEU A 63 6.66 -8.09 13.80
C LEU A 63 6.09 -9.45 14.23
N THR A 64 6.54 -10.02 15.35
CA THR A 64 6.00 -11.32 15.81
C THR A 64 4.54 -11.22 16.23
N ALA A 65 4.13 -10.11 16.84
CA ALA A 65 2.72 -9.86 17.17
C ALA A 65 1.87 -9.71 15.90
N TRP A 66 2.38 -8.99 14.91
CA TRP A 66 1.74 -8.83 13.61
C TRP A 66 1.60 -10.15 12.85
N SER A 67 2.66 -10.96 12.75
CA SER A 67 2.59 -12.29 12.15
C SER A 67 1.52 -13.16 12.82
N SER A 68 1.42 -13.12 14.15
CA SER A 68 0.40 -13.87 14.88
C SER A 68 -1.02 -13.37 14.59
N GLN A 69 -1.23 -12.07 14.37
CA GLN A 69 -2.52 -11.48 14.02
C GLN A 69 -2.98 -11.91 12.62
N ASP A 70 -2.05 -11.98 11.67
CA ASP A 70 -2.31 -12.40 10.29
C ASP A 70 -2.42 -13.93 10.12
N GLY A 71 -2.31 -14.70 11.21
CA GLY A 71 -2.29 -16.17 11.16
C GLY A 71 -1.04 -16.75 10.49
N VAL A 72 0.02 -15.95 10.35
CA VAL A 72 1.31 -16.36 9.78
C VAL A 72 2.11 -17.13 10.83
N THR A 73 2.26 -18.43 10.61
CA THR A 73 3.04 -19.33 11.47
C THR A 73 4.51 -19.40 11.04
N GLN A 74 5.41 -19.92 11.89
CA GLN A 74 6.81 -20.17 11.51
C GLN A 74 6.97 -21.15 10.33
N SER A 75 5.94 -21.96 10.04
CA SER A 75 5.88 -22.87 8.90
C SER A 75 5.25 -22.25 7.65
N SER A 76 4.78 -21.00 7.72
CA SER A 76 4.17 -20.31 6.58
C SER A 76 5.26 -19.85 5.60
N GLU A 77 5.09 -20.17 4.32
CA GLU A 77 5.94 -19.63 3.24
C GLU A 77 5.75 -18.11 3.04
N HIS A 78 4.76 -17.51 3.70
CA HIS A 78 4.36 -16.12 3.53
C HIS A 78 4.66 -15.29 4.78
N LEU A 79 5.09 -14.05 4.57
CA LEU A 79 5.32 -13.06 5.62
C LEU A 79 4.07 -12.19 5.78
N PRO A 80 3.85 -11.55 6.96
CA PRO A 80 2.69 -10.70 7.14
C PRO A 80 2.69 -9.54 6.12
N MET A 81 1.52 -9.23 5.59
CA MET A 81 1.36 -8.26 4.50
C MET A 81 0.61 -7.04 5.01
N SER A 82 1.06 -5.85 4.63
CA SER A 82 0.31 -4.64 4.96
C SER A 82 -1.07 -4.69 4.31
N MET A 83 -2.05 -4.15 5.02
CA MET A 83 -3.38 -3.95 4.47
C MET A 83 -3.32 -3.01 3.26
N PRO A 84 -4.26 -3.13 2.30
CA PRO A 84 -4.36 -2.18 1.22
C PRO A 84 -4.51 -0.73 1.73
N VAL A 85 -3.90 0.21 1.01
CA VAL A 85 -4.16 1.64 1.21
C VAL A 85 -5.64 1.95 1.01
N THR A 86 -6.16 2.95 1.73
CA THR A 86 -7.59 3.34 1.69
C THR A 86 -7.72 4.85 1.64
N GLY A 87 -8.86 5.37 1.18
CA GLY A 87 -9.12 6.81 1.10
C GLY A 87 -9.68 7.41 2.39
N ARG A 88 -9.27 6.89 3.55
CA ARG A 88 -9.87 7.21 4.85
C ARG A 88 -9.07 8.22 5.67
N SER A 89 -7.85 8.53 5.25
CA SER A 89 -6.93 9.44 5.92
C SER A 89 -6.13 10.23 4.89
N ASP A 90 -5.27 11.14 5.35
CA ASP A 90 -4.60 12.13 4.51
C ASP A 90 -3.67 11.54 3.44
N ASP A 91 -3.31 10.26 3.55
CA ASP A 91 -2.52 9.52 2.56
C ASP A 91 -3.21 9.36 1.19
N ALA A 92 -4.53 9.52 1.13
CA ALA A 92 -5.30 9.24 -0.09
C ALA A 92 -4.88 10.13 -1.29
N ALA A 93 -4.68 11.43 -1.06
CA ALA A 93 -4.28 12.35 -2.12
C ALA A 93 -2.88 12.01 -2.66
N PHE A 94 -2.00 11.55 -1.77
CA PHE A 94 -0.65 11.09 -2.13
C PHE A 94 -0.68 9.83 -2.97
N VAL A 95 -1.39 8.78 -2.54
CA VAL A 95 -1.38 7.46 -3.21
C VAL A 95 -2.27 7.39 -4.44
N PHE A 96 -3.50 7.93 -4.36
CA PHE A 96 -4.49 7.82 -5.43
C PHE A 96 -4.42 8.97 -6.43
N GLY A 97 -3.94 10.14 -5.98
CA GLY A 97 -3.80 11.33 -6.81
C GLY A 97 -2.40 11.48 -7.40
N ALA A 98 -1.37 11.49 -6.56
CA ALA A 98 0.01 11.77 -6.97
C ALA A 98 0.87 10.53 -7.26
N GLY A 99 0.43 9.32 -6.85
CA GLY A 99 1.17 8.07 -7.04
C GLY A 99 2.39 7.96 -6.14
N ILE A 100 2.37 8.62 -4.99
CA ILE A 100 3.42 8.51 -3.99
C ILE A 100 3.13 7.28 -3.12
N PRO A 101 4.06 6.32 -2.99
CA PRO A 101 3.90 5.20 -2.09
C PRO A 101 3.66 5.67 -0.65
N THR A 102 2.72 5.04 0.06
CA THR A 102 2.33 5.48 1.41
C THR A 102 2.42 4.36 2.42
N ALA A 103 2.82 4.72 3.65
CA ALA A 103 2.66 3.91 4.85
C ALA A 103 1.76 4.67 5.81
N MET A 104 0.60 4.10 6.14
CA MET A 104 -0.28 4.58 7.19
C MET A 104 -0.24 3.60 8.36
N ILE A 105 0.39 4.04 9.44
CA ILE A 105 0.54 3.26 10.67
C ILE A 105 -0.71 3.40 11.52
N ALA A 106 -1.31 2.29 11.91
CA ALA A 106 -2.48 2.27 12.77
C ALA A 106 -2.40 1.13 13.79
N PHE A 107 -2.96 1.37 14.96
CA PHE A 107 -3.04 0.40 16.05
C PHE A 107 -4.47 0.36 16.61
N THR A 108 -5.14 -0.79 16.58
CA THR A 108 -6.56 -0.89 16.96
C THR A 108 -6.83 -2.13 17.83
N HIS A 109 -8.04 -2.23 18.39
CA HIS A 109 -8.48 -3.44 19.10
C HIS A 109 -8.93 -4.55 18.14
N ASN A 110 -9.78 -4.20 17.16
CA ASN A 110 -10.35 -5.15 16.21
C ASN A 110 -9.93 -4.81 14.77
N TYR A 111 -9.84 -5.86 13.95
CA TYR A 111 -9.58 -5.76 12.51
C TYR A 111 -10.76 -5.16 11.74
N ASN A 112 -11.98 -5.34 12.24
CA ASN A 112 -13.18 -5.03 11.48
C ASN A 112 -13.30 -3.52 11.23
N GLU A 113 -13.16 -3.10 9.97
CA GLU A 113 -13.05 -1.68 9.55
C GLU A 113 -14.28 -0.82 9.89
N THR A 114 -15.37 -1.46 10.29
CA THR A 114 -16.61 -0.84 10.78
C THR A 114 -16.59 -0.56 12.29
N GLU A 115 -15.75 -1.24 13.05
CA GLU A 115 -15.66 -1.12 14.52
C GLU A 115 -14.52 -0.19 14.89
N ARG A 116 -14.81 1.11 14.84
CA ARG A 116 -13.99 2.12 15.53
C ARG A 116 -14.24 2.01 17.03
N TYR A 117 -13.33 2.54 17.84
CA TYR A 117 -13.55 2.59 19.29
C TYR A 117 -14.79 3.45 19.60
N PRO A 118 -15.56 3.14 20.66
CA PRO A 118 -16.92 3.68 20.83
C PRO A 118 -17.06 5.20 20.87
N ALA A 119 -16.01 5.91 21.30
CA ALA A 119 -16.03 7.36 21.42
C ALA A 119 -15.60 8.11 20.15
N TYR A 120 -15.17 7.41 19.10
CA TYR A 120 -14.70 8.03 17.86
C TYR A 120 -15.73 9.00 17.25
N HIS A 121 -15.29 10.23 16.92
CA HIS A 121 -16.14 11.30 16.38
C HIS A 121 -17.33 11.70 17.30
N THR A 122 -17.16 11.57 18.62
CA THR A 122 -18.15 12.04 19.59
C THR A 122 -17.51 13.05 20.56
N GLY A 123 -18.32 13.74 21.36
CA GLY A 123 -17.81 14.59 22.45
C GLY A 123 -17.09 13.82 23.58
N TYR A 124 -17.09 12.47 23.54
CA TYR A 124 -16.36 11.62 24.47
C TYR A 124 -14.93 11.27 23.99
N ASP A 125 -14.56 11.68 22.77
CA ASP A 125 -13.19 11.58 22.24
C ASP A 125 -12.30 12.60 22.96
N THR A 126 -11.75 12.18 24.10
CA THR A 126 -11.10 13.04 25.09
C THR A 126 -9.74 12.47 25.47
N PHE A 127 -8.88 13.29 26.09
CA PHE A 127 -7.61 12.80 26.60
C PHE A 127 -7.81 11.67 27.63
N GLU A 128 -8.82 11.79 28.48
CA GLU A 128 -9.17 10.78 29.48
C GLU A 128 -9.58 9.44 28.82
N MET A 129 -10.22 9.47 27.65
CA MET A 129 -10.52 8.27 26.86
C MET A 129 -9.22 7.53 26.49
N VAL A 130 -8.21 8.27 26.04
CA VAL A 130 -6.90 7.71 25.70
C VAL A 130 -6.18 7.19 26.93
N GLU A 131 -6.02 8.04 27.94
CA GLU A 131 -5.22 7.74 29.14
C GLU A 131 -5.79 6.57 29.95
N LYS A 132 -7.12 6.45 30.05
CA LYS A 132 -7.76 5.45 30.91
C LYS A 132 -8.18 4.18 30.18
N PHE A 133 -8.49 4.25 28.89
CA PHE A 133 -9.12 3.12 28.18
C PHE A 133 -8.39 2.67 26.93
N LEU A 134 -7.93 3.58 26.05
CA LEU A 134 -7.34 3.17 24.77
C LEU A 134 -5.86 2.79 24.88
N ASP A 135 -5.08 3.58 25.62
CA ASP A 135 -3.63 3.37 25.78
C ASP A 135 -3.13 3.73 27.19
N PRO A 136 -3.58 3.03 28.26
CA PRO A 136 -3.08 3.26 29.61
C PRO A 136 -1.56 3.08 29.70
N GLY A 137 -0.86 4.16 30.07
CA GLY A 137 0.61 4.19 30.11
C GLY A 137 1.30 4.52 28.78
N PHE A 138 0.54 4.88 27.74
CA PHE A 138 1.03 5.36 26.45
C PHE A 138 1.98 4.38 25.71
N TYR A 139 1.80 3.07 25.93
CA TYR A 139 2.67 2.06 25.34
C TYR A 139 2.49 1.94 23.84
N VAL A 140 1.25 1.99 23.35
CA VAL A 140 0.94 1.94 21.91
C VAL A 140 1.44 3.21 21.22
N SER A 141 1.20 4.37 21.83
CA SER A 141 1.69 5.66 21.37
C SER A 141 3.20 5.67 21.25
N ARG A 142 3.92 5.15 22.25
CA ARG A 142 5.37 4.98 22.21
C ARG A 142 5.82 4.05 21.08
N MET A 143 5.21 2.88 20.93
CA MET A 143 5.56 1.94 19.85
C MET A 143 5.31 2.56 18.46
N SER A 144 4.18 3.26 18.29
CA SER A 144 3.85 3.96 17.05
C SER A 144 4.87 5.05 16.72
N ALA A 145 5.24 5.88 17.71
CA ALA A 145 6.29 6.88 17.54
C ALA A 145 7.64 6.25 17.17
N GLN A 146 8.04 5.17 17.85
CA GLN A 146 9.27 4.44 17.53
C GLN A 146 9.24 3.88 16.09
N LEU A 147 8.11 3.34 15.66
CA LEU A 147 7.91 2.79 14.32
C LEU A 147 8.00 3.88 13.26
N VAL A 148 7.23 4.97 13.39
CA VAL A 148 7.20 6.07 12.42
C VAL A 148 8.58 6.72 12.29
N VAL A 149 9.25 7.02 13.41
CA VAL A 149 10.58 7.64 13.39
C VAL A 149 11.63 6.70 12.82
N SER A 150 11.60 5.41 13.18
CA SER A 150 12.56 4.43 12.66
C SER A 150 12.34 4.15 11.18
N LEU A 151 11.07 4.14 10.73
CA LEU A 151 10.72 4.06 9.31
C LEU A 151 11.25 5.28 8.57
N ALA A 152 10.92 6.50 9.02
CA ALA A 152 11.43 7.73 8.43
C ALA A 152 12.98 7.71 8.35
N ARG A 153 13.66 7.29 9.42
CA ARG A 153 15.12 7.19 9.46
C ARG A 153 15.69 6.25 8.40
N ILE A 154 15.15 5.04 8.23
CA ILE A 154 15.68 4.13 7.21
C ILE A 154 15.42 4.63 5.78
N TRP A 155 14.38 5.44 5.58
CA TRP A 155 14.08 6.07 4.29
C TRP A 155 14.95 7.31 4.01
N LEU A 156 15.40 8.00 5.06
CA LEU A 156 16.30 9.16 4.97
C LEU A 156 17.78 8.76 4.84
N ASP A 157 18.23 7.78 5.62
CA ASP A 157 19.66 7.50 5.80
C ASP A 157 20.21 6.46 4.80
N ARG A 158 19.36 5.60 4.24
CA ARG A 158 19.84 4.52 3.35
C ARG A 158 20.20 5.07 1.97
N LYS A 159 21.44 4.83 1.55
CA LYS A 159 21.91 5.14 0.19
C LYS A 159 21.01 4.53 -0.89
N MET A 160 20.62 3.27 -0.71
CA MET A 160 19.65 2.59 -1.56
C MET A 160 18.29 2.59 -0.86
N LEU A 161 17.29 3.18 -1.49
CA LEU A 161 15.95 3.28 -0.92
C LEU A 161 15.36 1.88 -0.69
N PRO A 162 14.74 1.63 0.48
CA PRO A 162 14.31 0.28 0.88
C PRO A 162 12.98 -0.15 0.24
N TYR A 163 12.76 0.14 -1.05
CA TYR A 163 11.64 -0.43 -1.80
C TYR A 163 11.85 -1.92 -2.09
N SER A 164 10.74 -2.62 -2.31
CA SER A 164 10.66 -4.03 -2.69
C SER A 164 9.80 -4.18 -3.95
N MET A 165 10.43 -4.04 -5.12
CA MET A 165 9.73 -4.21 -6.40
C MET A 165 9.15 -5.62 -6.57
N ASN A 166 9.83 -6.63 -6.00
CA ASN A 166 9.34 -8.01 -6.00
C ASN A 166 8.03 -8.15 -5.21
N GLU A 167 7.89 -7.45 -4.08
CA GLU A 167 6.67 -7.50 -3.27
C GLU A 167 5.52 -6.75 -3.94
N LEU A 168 5.83 -5.65 -4.65
CA LEU A 168 4.86 -5.00 -5.52
C LEU A 168 4.36 -5.93 -6.63
N ALA A 169 5.28 -6.58 -7.35
CA ALA A 169 4.91 -7.52 -8.41
C ALA A 169 4.12 -8.72 -7.89
N PHE A 170 4.51 -9.26 -6.73
CA PHE A 170 3.78 -10.33 -6.07
C PHE A 170 2.34 -9.91 -5.72
N ALA A 171 2.16 -8.73 -5.12
CA ALA A 171 0.83 -8.22 -4.75
C ALA A 171 -0.08 -8.01 -5.98
N ILE A 172 0.46 -7.52 -7.09
CA ILE A 172 -0.28 -7.33 -8.34
C ILE A 172 -0.75 -8.69 -8.90
N ARG A 173 0.15 -9.68 -8.96
CA ARG A 173 -0.20 -11.03 -9.43
C ARG A 173 -1.25 -11.70 -8.55
N LEU A 174 -1.02 -11.67 -7.23
CA LEU A 174 -1.96 -12.23 -6.25
C LEU A 174 -3.33 -11.55 -6.35
N GLY A 175 -3.35 -10.22 -6.54
CA GLY A 175 -4.58 -9.46 -6.77
C GLY A 175 -5.36 -9.94 -8.00
N LEU A 176 -4.67 -10.20 -9.12
CA LEU A 176 -5.32 -10.68 -10.35
C LEU A 176 -5.86 -12.10 -10.19
N ASP A 177 -5.14 -12.95 -9.45
CA ASP A 177 -5.58 -14.29 -9.08
C ASP A 177 -6.83 -14.25 -8.20
N HIS A 178 -6.83 -13.43 -7.16
CA HIS A 178 -8.00 -13.21 -6.31
C HIS A 178 -9.19 -12.64 -7.10
N PHE A 179 -8.94 -11.68 -8.00
CA PHE A 179 -9.99 -11.12 -8.86
C PHE A 179 -10.63 -12.20 -9.75
N ALA A 180 -9.81 -12.99 -10.45
CA ALA A 180 -10.30 -14.04 -11.33
C ALA A 180 -11.02 -15.16 -10.57
N ALA A 181 -10.53 -15.54 -9.38
CA ALA A 181 -11.20 -16.51 -8.53
C ALA A 181 -12.56 -16.00 -8.05
N LYS A 182 -12.62 -14.75 -7.57
CA LYS A 182 -13.85 -14.12 -7.06
C LYS A 182 -14.94 -13.99 -8.12
N TYR A 183 -14.56 -13.69 -9.37
CA TYR A 183 -15.50 -13.45 -10.47
C TYR A 183 -15.52 -14.56 -11.52
N LYS A 184 -15.06 -15.77 -11.16
CA LYS A 184 -14.89 -16.92 -12.08
C LYS A 184 -16.09 -17.18 -12.97
N THR A 185 -17.29 -17.23 -12.40
CA THR A 185 -18.54 -17.48 -13.13
C THR A 185 -18.84 -16.37 -14.13
N VAL A 186 -18.78 -15.10 -13.69
CA VAL A 186 -19.05 -13.95 -14.56
C VAL A 186 -18.05 -13.87 -15.72
N ILE A 187 -16.77 -14.11 -15.44
CA ILE A 187 -15.70 -14.13 -16.45
C ILE A 187 -15.96 -15.21 -17.50
N LYS A 188 -16.29 -16.42 -17.05
CA LYS A 188 -16.54 -17.57 -17.94
C LYS A 188 -17.79 -17.36 -18.79
N ASP A 189 -18.92 -17.02 -18.16
CA ASP A 189 -20.22 -16.93 -18.83
C ASP A 189 -20.27 -15.79 -19.86
N ASN A 190 -19.44 -14.76 -19.68
CA ASN A 190 -19.38 -13.60 -20.58
C ASN A 190 -18.13 -13.59 -21.46
N ASN A 191 -17.33 -14.65 -21.45
CA ASN A 191 -16.08 -14.77 -22.21
C ASN A 191 -15.21 -13.50 -22.08
N LEU A 192 -14.91 -13.13 -20.83
CA LEU A 192 -14.04 -11.99 -20.49
C LEU A 192 -12.58 -12.44 -20.44
N ASP A 193 -11.68 -11.65 -21.01
CA ASP A 193 -10.25 -11.99 -21.10
C ASP A 193 -9.40 -11.14 -20.14
N LEU A 194 -8.59 -11.82 -19.33
CA LEU A 194 -7.58 -11.24 -18.43
C LEU A 194 -6.15 -11.52 -18.91
N GLY A 195 -5.98 -12.22 -20.02
CA GLY A 195 -4.71 -12.76 -20.52
C GLY A 195 -3.63 -11.70 -20.69
N ALA A 196 -3.95 -10.59 -21.34
CA ALA A 196 -3.01 -9.48 -21.52
C ALA A 196 -2.50 -8.91 -20.19
N SER A 197 -3.41 -8.61 -19.25
CA SER A 197 -3.03 -8.11 -17.92
C SER A 197 -2.24 -9.12 -17.09
N ARG A 198 -2.55 -10.42 -17.20
CA ARG A 198 -1.83 -11.50 -16.50
C ARG A 198 -0.43 -11.69 -17.06
N LYS A 199 -0.28 -11.62 -18.38
CA LYS A 199 1.02 -11.65 -19.05
C LYS A 199 1.86 -10.45 -18.63
N ALA A 200 1.31 -9.23 -18.71
CA ALA A 200 2.00 -8.02 -18.28
C ALA A 200 2.43 -8.08 -16.80
N ALA A 201 1.58 -8.57 -15.90
CA ALA A 201 1.92 -8.77 -14.48
C ALA A 201 3.06 -9.80 -14.28
N THR A 202 3.13 -10.82 -15.13
CA THR A 202 4.22 -11.81 -15.10
C THR A 202 5.53 -11.21 -15.61
N ASP A 203 5.47 -10.46 -16.71
CA ASP A 203 6.63 -9.77 -17.30
C ASP A 203 7.17 -8.69 -16.34
N PHE A 204 6.28 -7.97 -15.65
CA PHE A 204 6.63 -7.03 -14.59
C PHE A 204 7.34 -7.75 -13.44
N ALA A 205 6.86 -8.92 -13.00
CA ALA A 205 7.52 -9.70 -11.95
C ALA A 205 8.94 -10.15 -12.34
N HIS A 206 9.14 -10.63 -13.56
CA HIS A 206 10.47 -10.98 -14.06
C HIS A 206 11.38 -9.74 -14.16
N THR A 207 10.83 -8.59 -14.52
CA THR A 207 11.59 -7.34 -14.57
C THR A 207 11.96 -6.83 -13.20
N ALA A 208 11.05 -6.88 -12.22
CA ALA A 208 11.32 -6.56 -10.82
C ALA A 208 12.43 -7.44 -10.24
N GLU A 209 12.44 -8.74 -10.56
CA GLU A 209 13.49 -9.66 -10.13
C GLU A 209 14.85 -9.30 -10.75
N ARG A 210 14.90 -9.11 -12.07
CA ARG A 210 16.12 -8.68 -12.78
C ARG A 210 16.65 -7.35 -12.23
N PHE A 211 15.76 -6.38 -12.02
CA PHE A 211 16.11 -5.09 -11.42
C PHE A 211 16.66 -5.26 -10.01
N THR A 212 16.01 -6.06 -9.18
CA THR A 212 16.48 -6.36 -7.82
C THR A 212 17.87 -6.99 -7.83
N ASN A 213 18.15 -7.92 -8.74
CA ASN A 213 19.48 -8.52 -8.88
C ASN A 213 20.52 -7.52 -9.38
N TRP A 214 20.16 -6.65 -10.32
CA TRP A 214 21.01 -5.55 -10.78
C TRP A 214 21.34 -4.55 -9.64
N THR A 215 20.36 -4.12 -8.84
CA THR A 215 20.63 -3.22 -7.69
C THR A 215 21.56 -3.82 -6.61
N LYS A 216 21.66 -5.16 -6.55
CA LYS A 216 22.63 -5.85 -5.70
C LYS A 216 24.03 -5.85 -6.29
N SER A 217 24.18 -5.80 -7.61
CA SER A 217 25.48 -5.86 -8.29
C SER A 217 26.12 -4.50 -8.56
N ILE A 218 25.38 -3.40 -8.50
CA ILE A 218 25.95 -2.05 -8.72
C ILE A 218 26.96 -1.66 -7.62
N ASP A 219 28.00 -0.91 -8.01
CA ASP A 219 28.92 -0.30 -7.03
C ASP A 219 28.22 0.85 -6.28
N ARG A 220 27.87 0.61 -5.01
CA ARG A 220 27.20 1.58 -4.13
C ARG A 220 28.08 2.76 -3.73
N ARG A 221 29.38 2.74 -4.06
CA ARG A 221 30.27 3.91 -3.92
C ARG A 221 30.10 4.88 -5.08
N ASN A 222 29.57 4.43 -6.23
CA ASN A 222 29.21 5.29 -7.33
C ASN A 222 27.83 5.94 -7.04
N PRO A 223 27.78 7.26 -6.76
CA PRO A 223 26.54 7.92 -6.42
C PRO A 223 25.56 7.98 -7.59
N ILE A 224 26.05 7.99 -8.84
CA ILE A 224 25.20 8.04 -10.04
C ILE A 224 24.46 6.72 -10.22
N MET A 225 25.14 5.58 -10.08
CA MET A 225 24.49 4.26 -10.18
C MET A 225 23.41 4.07 -9.11
N THR A 226 23.72 4.48 -7.88
CA THR A 226 22.76 4.44 -6.77
C THR A 226 21.57 5.37 -7.02
N ARG A 227 21.83 6.57 -7.57
CA ARG A 227 20.77 7.52 -7.92
C ARG A 227 19.85 7.00 -9.02
N ILE A 228 20.40 6.37 -10.07
CA ILE A 228 19.61 5.76 -11.14
C ILE A 228 18.70 4.67 -10.58
N ALA A 229 19.21 3.80 -9.69
CA ALA A 229 18.38 2.78 -9.06
C ALA A 229 17.24 3.39 -8.22
N ASN A 230 17.56 4.38 -7.39
CA ASN A 230 16.56 5.07 -6.56
C ASN A 230 15.49 5.78 -7.40
N ASP A 231 15.89 6.52 -8.45
CA ASP A 231 14.96 7.23 -9.32
C ASP A 231 14.03 6.27 -10.06
N ASN A 232 14.51 5.09 -10.47
CA ASN A 232 13.64 4.06 -11.05
C ASN A 232 12.60 3.57 -10.04
N MET A 233 13.02 3.18 -8.83
CA MET A 233 12.08 2.71 -7.79
C MET A 233 11.05 3.78 -7.40
N MET A 234 11.46 5.04 -7.32
CA MET A 234 10.57 6.18 -7.01
C MET A 234 9.53 6.49 -8.09
N ARG A 235 9.67 5.94 -9.30
CA ARG A 235 8.77 6.21 -10.43
C ARG A 235 7.71 5.15 -10.65
N VAL A 236 7.96 3.90 -10.26
CA VAL A 236 7.09 2.76 -10.59
C VAL A 236 5.63 3.00 -10.19
N GLU A 237 5.33 3.31 -8.93
CA GLU A 237 3.93 3.53 -8.52
C GLU A 237 3.30 4.81 -9.10
N LYS A 238 4.10 5.76 -9.59
CA LYS A 238 3.60 6.96 -10.28
C LYS A 238 3.09 6.63 -11.68
N ILE A 239 3.60 5.58 -12.31
CA ILE A 239 3.13 5.09 -13.62
C ILE A 239 1.69 4.58 -13.51
N PHE A 240 1.26 4.16 -12.31
CA PHE A 240 -0.11 3.71 -12.08
C PHE A 240 -1.15 4.83 -12.08
N ILE A 241 -0.72 6.10 -12.15
CA ILE A 241 -1.59 7.28 -12.13
C ILE A 241 -1.98 7.67 -13.56
N LEU A 242 -3.24 7.46 -13.92
CA LEU A 242 -3.80 7.95 -15.18
C LEU A 242 -4.08 9.46 -15.11
N PRO A 243 -3.55 10.28 -16.03
CA PRO A 243 -3.86 11.71 -16.10
C PRO A 243 -5.34 12.02 -16.24
N GLY A 244 -6.08 11.23 -17.03
CA GLY A 244 -7.53 11.39 -17.23
C GLY A 244 -8.42 10.76 -16.15
N GLY A 245 -7.83 10.16 -15.10
CA GLY A 245 -8.57 9.34 -14.14
C GLY A 245 -8.92 7.96 -14.70
N ILE A 246 -9.49 7.11 -13.84
CA ILE A 246 -10.05 5.82 -14.28
C ILE A 246 -11.38 6.12 -15.00
N PRO A 247 -11.60 5.63 -16.24
CA PRO A 247 -12.80 5.97 -17.02
C PRO A 247 -14.15 5.77 -16.31
N THR A 248 -14.24 4.84 -15.37
CA THR A 248 -15.46 4.53 -14.60
C THR A 248 -15.61 5.34 -13.32
N ARG A 249 -14.68 6.25 -13.00
CA ARG A 249 -14.59 6.93 -11.70
C ARG A 249 -14.34 8.43 -11.85
N PRO A 250 -14.58 9.23 -10.79
CA PRO A 250 -14.19 10.64 -10.77
C PRO A 250 -12.72 10.84 -11.11
N ILE A 251 -12.38 11.97 -11.74
CA ILE A 251 -11.02 12.28 -12.21
C ILE A 251 -9.97 12.33 -11.09
N THR A 252 -10.40 12.46 -9.83
CA THR A 252 -9.54 12.41 -8.65
C THR A 252 -9.07 10.99 -8.30
N MET A 253 -9.73 9.96 -8.80
CA MET A 253 -9.33 8.56 -8.64
C MET A 253 -8.51 8.11 -9.86
N ARG A 254 -7.19 8.26 -9.75
CA ARG A 254 -6.28 8.11 -10.88
C ARG A 254 -5.46 6.82 -10.85
N ASN A 255 -5.35 6.17 -9.69
CA ASN A 255 -4.53 4.98 -9.52
C ASN A 255 -5.21 3.71 -10.03
N LEU A 256 -4.67 3.09 -11.09
CA LEU A 256 -5.24 1.88 -11.69
C LEU A 256 -5.10 0.62 -10.85
N VAL A 257 -4.14 0.60 -9.92
CA VAL A 257 -3.81 -0.59 -9.13
C VAL A 257 -4.54 -0.54 -7.79
N TYR A 258 -4.53 0.59 -7.09
CA TYR A 258 -5.14 0.75 -5.76
C TYR A 258 -6.43 1.54 -5.82
N SER A 259 -7.33 1.30 -4.86
CA SER A 259 -8.57 2.07 -4.73
C SER A 259 -8.79 2.60 -3.31
N PRO A 260 -9.48 3.74 -3.15
CA PRO A 260 -9.90 4.25 -1.85
C PRO A 260 -10.69 3.26 -1.00
N GLU A 261 -11.33 2.28 -1.62
CA GLU A 261 -12.11 1.23 -0.95
C GLU A 261 -11.27 0.06 -0.44
N GLY A 262 -9.94 0.10 -0.56
CA GLY A 262 -9.07 -0.97 -0.05
C GLY A 262 -9.05 -2.22 -0.93
N HIS A 263 -9.28 -2.07 -2.24
CA HIS A 263 -9.22 -3.18 -3.18
C HIS A 263 -8.28 -2.88 -4.35
N LEU A 264 -7.78 -3.95 -4.96
CA LEU A 264 -6.98 -3.84 -6.19
C LEU A 264 -7.86 -3.78 -7.44
N PHE A 265 -7.33 -3.15 -8.47
CA PHE A 265 -7.92 -3.03 -9.82
C PHE A 265 -9.34 -2.46 -9.82
N PRO A 266 -9.53 -1.23 -9.30
CA PRO A 266 -10.82 -0.54 -9.27
C PRO A 266 -11.57 -0.58 -10.61
N GLY A 267 -10.89 -0.27 -11.72
CA GLY A 267 -11.51 -0.26 -13.05
C GLY A 267 -12.07 -1.62 -13.49
N LEU A 268 -11.33 -2.71 -13.25
CA LEU A 268 -11.81 -4.07 -13.52
C LEU A 268 -13.02 -4.42 -12.66
N LYS A 269 -12.98 -4.04 -11.38
CA LYS A 269 -14.07 -4.27 -10.42
C LYS A 269 -15.33 -3.50 -10.79
N ASP A 270 -15.19 -2.27 -11.25
CA ASP A 270 -16.33 -1.46 -11.68
C ASP A 270 -16.94 -2.04 -12.96
N ALA A 271 -16.09 -2.32 -13.97
CA ALA A 271 -16.54 -2.86 -15.25
C ALA A 271 -17.28 -4.20 -15.11
N ILE A 272 -16.78 -5.12 -14.26
CA ILE A 272 -17.44 -6.43 -14.06
C ILE A 272 -18.75 -6.34 -13.27
N LYS A 273 -18.90 -5.28 -12.46
CA LYS A 273 -20.11 -5.02 -11.67
C LYS A 273 -21.16 -4.20 -12.43
N GLN A 274 -20.80 -3.58 -13.54
CA GLN A 274 -21.72 -2.80 -14.36
C GLN A 274 -22.91 -3.65 -14.81
N ARG A 275 -24.11 -3.06 -14.82
CA ARG A 275 -25.36 -3.70 -15.25
C ARG A 275 -26.09 -2.78 -16.24
N PRO A 276 -26.28 -3.20 -17.51
CA PRO A 276 -25.78 -4.44 -18.12
C PRO A 276 -24.24 -4.48 -18.16
N LEU A 277 -23.67 -5.69 -18.21
CA LEU A 277 -22.21 -5.86 -18.33
C LEU A 277 -21.74 -5.33 -19.68
N ASP A 278 -20.78 -4.41 -19.67
CA ASP A 278 -20.13 -3.90 -20.88
C ASP A 278 -18.79 -4.60 -21.10
N ARG A 279 -18.73 -5.49 -22.09
CA ARG A 279 -17.53 -6.25 -22.44
C ARG A 279 -16.43 -5.37 -23.02
N GLN A 280 -16.78 -4.30 -23.73
CA GLN A 280 -15.80 -3.37 -24.30
C GLN A 280 -15.16 -2.54 -23.19
N ALA A 281 -15.97 -2.04 -22.25
CA ALA A 281 -15.45 -1.35 -21.07
C ALA A 281 -14.51 -2.24 -20.24
N PHE A 282 -14.88 -3.51 -20.03
CA PHE A 282 -13.99 -4.48 -19.36
C PHE A 282 -12.68 -4.69 -20.14
N GLY A 283 -12.76 -4.89 -21.45
CA GLY A 283 -11.57 -5.04 -22.31
C GLY A 283 -10.66 -3.82 -22.32
N LEU A 284 -11.22 -2.61 -22.25
CA LEU A 284 -10.44 -1.38 -22.11
C LEU A 284 -9.69 -1.35 -20.77
N GLN A 285 -10.34 -1.74 -19.67
CA GLN A 285 -9.70 -1.77 -18.35
C GLN A 285 -8.57 -2.81 -18.26
N THR A 286 -8.72 -3.97 -18.91
CA THR A 286 -7.64 -4.97 -18.96
C THR A 286 -6.48 -4.51 -19.84
N ALA A 287 -6.75 -3.83 -20.95
CA ALA A 287 -5.74 -3.23 -21.82
C ALA A 287 -4.98 -2.10 -21.11
N LEU A 288 -5.67 -1.19 -20.42
CA LEU A 288 -5.05 -0.10 -19.66
C LEU A 288 -4.15 -0.64 -18.54
N LEU A 289 -4.61 -1.66 -17.80
CA LEU A 289 -3.80 -2.30 -16.78
C LEU A 289 -2.56 -2.97 -17.38
N ALA A 290 -2.72 -3.67 -18.51
CA ALA A 290 -1.59 -4.31 -19.19
C ALA A 290 -0.55 -3.28 -19.67
N ASP A 291 -0.99 -2.19 -20.31
CA ASP A 291 -0.13 -1.11 -20.78
C ASP A 291 0.66 -0.47 -19.64
N VAL A 292 -0.02 -0.13 -18.55
CA VAL A 292 0.61 0.48 -17.36
C VAL A 292 1.60 -0.47 -16.68
N LEU A 293 1.32 -1.77 -16.64
CA LEU A 293 2.27 -2.78 -16.14
C LEU A 293 3.45 -3.02 -17.08
N CYS A 294 3.30 -2.76 -18.38
CA CYS A 294 4.39 -2.83 -19.35
C CYS A 294 5.28 -1.57 -19.32
N GLN A 295 4.71 -0.42 -18.99
CA GLN A 295 5.47 0.82 -18.78
C GLN A 295 6.26 0.81 -17.46
N ALA A 296 5.70 0.14 -16.44
CA ALA A 296 6.31 -0.05 -15.12
C ALA A 296 7.48 -1.06 -15.14
#